data_AF-A0A915LVK6-F1
#
_entry.id   AF-A0A915LVK6-F1
#
_cell.length_a   1.000
_cell.length_b   1.000
_cell.length_c   1.000
_cell.angle_alpha   90.00
_cell.angle_beta   90.00
_cell.angle_gamma   90.00
#
_symmetry.space_group_name_H-M   'P 1'
#
loop_
_entity.id
_entity.type
_entity.pdbx_description
1 polymer ?
#
loop_
_entity_poly.entity_id
_entity_poly.type
_entity_poly.pdbx_seq_one_letter_code
_entity_poly.pdbx_strand_id
1 'polypeptide(L)' 'MPPARKVPKLHKKAIVVKKGTEFSDILKQQFVIGKEVGQGGFGRIYEGIEKITQKSVAIKMEPQGNGPLFTE' A
#
# COMPACT_ATOMS: atom_id res chain seq x y z
N MET A 1 30.64 -12.87 20.33
CA MET A 1 29.93 -11.77 19.65
C MET A 1 28.82 -11.29 20.57
N PRO A 2 28.68 -9.98 20.84
CA PRO A 2 27.54 -9.47 21.60
C PRO A 2 26.23 -9.73 20.83
N PRO A 3 25.11 -9.98 21.53
CA PRO A 3 23.82 -10.27 20.90
C PRO A 3 23.31 -9.03 20.14
N ALA A 4 22.78 -9.25 18.93
CA ALA A 4 22.20 -8.19 18.12
C ALA A 4 21.04 -7.50 18.88
N ARG A 5 21.17 -6.19 19.10
CA ARG A 5 20.15 -5.37 19.78
C ARG A 5 18.89 -5.34 18.91
N LYS A 6 17.78 -5.91 19.40
CA LYS A 6 16.47 -5.81 18.73
C LYS A 6 16.03 -4.35 18.75
N VAL A 7 16.26 -3.63 17.65
CA VAL A 7 15.73 -2.28 17.45
C VAL A 7 14.21 -2.39 17.30
N PRO A 8 13.41 -1.70 18.11
CA PRO A 8 11.95 -1.71 17.96
C PRO A 8 11.59 -1.13 16.58
N LYS A 9 10.67 -1.79 15.87
CA LYS A 9 10.15 -1.27 14.60
C LYS A 9 9.37 0.00 14.89
N LEU A 10 9.91 1.15 14.44
CA LEU A 10 9.35 2.47 14.72
C LEU A 10 7.97 2.68 14.06
N HIS A 11 7.65 1.94 13.00
CA HIS A 11 6.41 2.10 12.24
C HIS A 11 5.67 0.77 12.00
N LYS A 12 4.34 0.89 11.90
CA LYS A 12 3.45 -0.20 11.47
C LYS A 12 3.54 -0.32 9.94
N LYS A 13 3.40 -1.54 9.43
CA LYS A 13 3.33 -1.81 7.98
C LYS A 13 1.89 -1.75 7.48
N ALA A 14 1.71 -1.36 6.23
CA ALA A 14 0.41 -1.45 5.56
C ALA A 14 -0.11 -2.90 5.54
N ILE A 15 -1.43 -3.05 5.70
CA ILE A 15 -2.11 -4.34 5.62
C ILE A 15 -1.97 -4.94 4.22
N VAL A 16 -1.92 -6.27 4.16
CA VAL A 16 -2.01 -7.00 2.88
C VAL A 16 -3.44 -6.84 2.38
N VAL A 17 -3.60 -6.55 1.09
CA VAL A 17 -4.92 -6.58 0.45
C VAL A 17 -4.96 -7.65 -0.64
N LYS A 18 -6.09 -8.33 -0.72
CA LYS A 18 -6.28 -9.46 -1.63
C LYS A 18 -6.40 -8.94 -3.06
N LYS A 19 -5.79 -9.67 -4.00
CA LYS A 19 -6.04 -9.46 -5.43
C LYS A 19 -7.54 -9.59 -5.73
N GLY A 20 -8.07 -8.67 -6.53
CA GLY A 20 -9.48 -8.57 -6.85
C GLY A 20 -10.29 -7.72 -5.86
N THR A 21 -9.69 -7.20 -4.80
CA THR A 21 -10.36 -6.21 -3.94
C THR A 21 -10.67 -4.95 -4.75
N GLU A 22 -11.92 -4.51 -4.67
CA GLU A 22 -12.41 -3.31 -5.32
C GLU A 22 -12.53 -2.18 -4.29
N PHE A 23 -12.15 -0.98 -4.68
CA PHE A 23 -12.35 0.21 -3.85
C PHE A 23 -12.64 1.43 -4.72
N SER A 24 -13.21 2.45 -4.08
CA SER A 24 -13.43 3.75 -4.69
C SER A 24 -12.53 4.78 -4.04
N ASP A 25 -11.96 5.68 -4.84
CA ASP A 25 -11.23 6.84 -4.31
C ASP A 25 -12.19 7.98 -3.91
N ILE A 26 -11.61 9.09 -3.46
CA ILE A 26 -12.37 10.30 -3.08
C ILE A 26 -13.08 10.97 -4.26
N LEU A 27 -12.64 10.69 -5.50
CA LEU A 27 -13.25 11.16 -6.74
C LEU A 27 -14.31 10.19 -7.28
N LYS A 28 -14.64 9.13 -6.52
CA LYS A 28 -15.58 8.06 -6.86
C LYS A 28 -15.14 7.22 -8.08
N GLN A 29 -13.86 7.25 -8.43
CA GLN A 29 -13.28 6.35 -9.42
C GLN A 29 -13.12 4.96 -8.81
N GLN A 30 -13.45 3.92 -9.57
CA GLN A 30 -13.39 2.54 -9.09
C GLN A 30 -12.12 1.85 -9.57
N PHE A 31 -11.43 1.18 -8.65
CA PHE A 31 -10.19 0.46 -8.92
C PHE A 31 -10.28 -0.98 -8.45
N VAL A 32 -9.60 -1.87 -9.15
CA VAL A 32 -9.42 -3.27 -8.76
C VAL A 32 -7.94 -3.52 -8.47
N ILE A 33 -7.65 -4.09 -7.30
CA ILE A 33 -6.28 -4.42 -6.88
C ILE A 33 -5.78 -5.67 -7.62
N GLY A 34 -4.60 -5.54 -8.21
CA GLY A 34 -3.86 -6.60 -8.88
C GLY A 34 -2.85 -7.29 -7.97
N LYS A 35 -1.72 -7.69 -8.55
CA LYS A 35 -0.62 -8.35 -7.83
C LYS A 35 0.18 -7.33 -7.01
N GLU A 36 0.70 -7.74 -5.86
CA GLU A 36 1.73 -6.95 -5.15
C GLU A 36 3.04 -6.95 -5.96
N VAL A 37 3.54 -5.75 -6.29
CA VAL A 37 4.78 -5.56 -7.07
C VAL A 37 5.95 -5.13 -6.21
N GLY A 38 5.70 -4.66 -4.98
CA GLY A 38 6.77 -4.34 -4.04
C GLY A 38 6.28 -4.01 -2.64
N GLN A 39 7.16 -4.15 -1.66
CA GLN A 39 6.93 -3.68 -0.28
C GLN A 39 8.14 -2.92 0.25
N GLY A 40 7.89 -1.89 1.04
CA GLY A 40 8.91 -1.11 1.74
C GLY A 40 8.87 -1.27 3.26
N GLY A 41 9.47 -0.30 3.95
CA GLY A 41 9.39 -0.17 5.40
C GLY A 41 7.95 0.10 5.87
N PHE A 42 7.30 1.07 5.25
CA PHE A 42 5.98 1.57 5.65
C PHE A 42 4.84 0.96 4.83
N GLY A 43 4.96 0.99 3.51
CA GLY A 43 3.88 0.64 2.58
C GLY A 43 4.12 -0.56 1.67
N ARG A 44 3.10 -0.84 0.85
CA ARG A 44 3.08 -1.84 -0.23
C ARG A 44 2.63 -1.18 -1.53
N ILE A 45 3.07 -1.71 -2.66
CA ILE A 45 2.69 -1.25 -3.99
C ILE A 45 2.06 -2.44 -4.72
N TYR A 46 0.88 -2.20 -5.30
CA TYR A 46 0.14 -3.16 -6.09
C TYR A 46 -0.02 -2.64 -7.52
N GLU A 47 -0.13 -3.56 -8.46
CA GLU A 47 -0.80 -3.29 -9.74
C GLU A 47 -2.27 -2.96 -9.47
N GLY A 48 -2.87 -2.17 -10.35
CA GLY A 48 -4.29 -1.87 -10.31
C GLY A 48 -4.85 -1.60 -11.69
N ILE A 49 -6.17 -1.70 -11.81
CA ILE A 49 -6.91 -1.32 -13.01
C ILE A 49 -8.03 -0.37 -12.60
N GLU A 50 -8.12 0.78 -13.26
CA GLU A 50 -9.29 1.66 -13.16
C GLU A 50 -10.44 1.09 -14.02
N LYS A 51 -11.61 0.84 -13.42
CA LYS A 51 -12.68 0.05 -14.08
C LYS A 51 -13.32 0.73 -15.29
N ILE A 52 -13.33 2.06 -15.34
CA ILE A 52 -14.00 2.81 -16.42
C ILE A 52 -13.07 2.97 -17.61
N THR A 53 -11.87 3.50 -17.38
CA THR A 53 -10.90 3.76 -18.45
C THR A 53 -10.09 2.52 -18.83
N GLN A 54 -10.16 1.44 -18.03
CA GLN A 54 -9.35 0.23 -18.16
C GLN A 54 -7.83 0.52 -18.14
N LYS A 55 -7.42 1.66 -17.57
CA LYS A 55 -6.02 2.02 -17.44
C LYS A 55 -5.34 1.21 -16.34
N SER A 56 -4.14 0.73 -16.64
CA SER A 56 -3.26 0.12 -15.66
C SER A 56 -2.61 1.20 -14.80
N VAL A 57 -2.66 1.01 -13.48
CA VAL A 57 -2.15 1.96 -12.48
C VAL A 57 -1.30 1.25 -11.43
N ALA A 58 -0.51 2.00 -10.68
CA ALA A 58 0.15 1.53 -9.47
C ALA A 58 -0.57 2.07 -8.24
N ILE A 59 -0.92 1.20 -7.30
CA ILE A 59 -1.64 1.55 -6.07
C ILE A 59 -0.66 1.42 -4.91
N LYS A 60 -0.27 2.55 -4.33
CA LYS A 60 0.56 2.61 -3.12
C LYS A 60 -0.33 2.67 -1.88
N MET A 61 -0.11 1.75 -0.96
CA MET A 61 -0.86 1.64 0.30
C MET A 61 0.09 1.83 1.47
N GLU A 62 -0.18 2.80 2.34
CA GLU A 62 0.59 3.09 3.55
C GLU A 62 -0.32 3.10 4.80
N PRO A 63 0.21 2.89 6.01
CA PRO A 63 -0.58 2.97 7.23
C PRO A 63 -1.02 4.41 7.49
N GLN A 64 -2.31 4.59 7.81
CA GLN A 64 -2.92 5.89 8.05
C GLN A 64 -2.20 6.73 9.14
N GLY A 65 -1.74 6.09 10.22
CA GLY A 65 -1.25 6.81 11.40
C GLY A 65 0.27 6.99 11.54
N ASN A 66 1.09 6.42 10.65
CA ASN A 66 2.56 6.50 10.79
C ASN A 66 3.33 6.18 9.48
N GLY A 67 2.80 6.59 8.33
CA GLY A 67 3.48 6.47 7.04
C GLY A 67 3.82 7.84 6.45
N PRO A 68 4.91 7.99 5.67
CA PRO A 68 5.29 9.25 5.04
C PRO A 68 4.33 9.69 3.93
N LEU A 69 3.27 8.92 3.62
CA LEU A 69 2.30 9.24 2.58
C LEU A 69 1.54 10.54 2.87
N PHE A 70 1.31 10.82 4.15
CA PHE A 70 0.67 12.05 4.61
C PHE A 70 1.72 12.88 5.33
N THR A 71 2.38 13.75 4.58
CA THR A 71 3.24 14.82 5.12
C THR A 71 2.47 16.13 4.98
N GLU A 72 2.25 16.82 6.10
CA GLU A 72 1.76 18.21 6.13
C GLU A 72 2.70 19.17 5.38
#